data_AF-A0A945I4G3-F1
#
_entry.id   AF-A0A945I4G3-F1
#
_cell.length_a   1.000
_cell.length_b   1.000
_cell.length_c   1.000
_cell.angle_alpha   90.00
_cell.angle_beta   90.00
_cell.angle_gamma   90.00
#
_symmetry.space_group_name_H-M   'P 1'
#
loop_
_entity.id
_entity.type
_entity.pdbx_description
1 polymer ?
#
loop_
_entity_poly.entity_id
_entity_poly.type
_entity_poly.pdbx_seq_one_letter_code
_entity_poly.pdbx_strand_id
1 'polypeptide(L)'
;ILTWQGEKPSAGIQAAARNARYRLMAKWVRDNNAACLMTAHHLEDQAETFLLRTERGSGLDGLACMAPIVQRESISLLRPLLAVSKHRLRATLIEAEQNWIEDPSNQNPAYRRTKMRGVVAALKKSKLSPKLLETVVGHFAELRQHLSRVVAVFFDRAVDIFPEGYGRVQLDIFEQLPDPVLERVLVRLTSIFGGKAYPPRRDRLLRAMEKIRDQKENGFTLGGCRFFKKSNAIMICRDRRHILAQQISAGEKINWNNLFDIEIDGQGGTGAILAPLGRAGWQEIVQYKPELKAISVPYAIRLTLPALFDETGVAQVPHLNYRRDDRKNPTVTISKVRFNPRQSA
;
A
#
# COMPACT_ATOMS: atom_id res chain seq x y z
N ILE A 1 10.12 14.54 -22.84
CA ILE A 1 8.79 14.78 -22.21
C ILE A 1 8.17 13.43 -21.86
N LEU A 2 7.61 13.25 -20.66
CA LEU A 2 6.96 12.00 -20.24
C LEU A 2 5.46 12.05 -20.55
N THR A 3 5.00 11.20 -21.46
CA THR A 3 3.61 11.24 -21.97
C THR A 3 2.75 10.15 -21.34
N TRP A 4 1.59 10.54 -20.79
CA TRP A 4 0.60 9.57 -20.31
C TRP A 4 -0.22 9.03 -21.49
N GLN A 5 0.12 7.81 -21.90
CA GLN A 5 -0.59 7.06 -22.95
C GLN A 5 -1.78 6.26 -22.38
N GLY A 6 -2.80 6.06 -23.21
CA GLY A 6 -4.00 5.25 -22.90
C GLY A 6 -5.25 6.07 -22.51
N GLU A 7 -6.33 5.33 -22.23
CA GLU A 7 -7.61 5.92 -21.81
C GLU A 7 -7.49 6.66 -20.49
N LYS A 8 -8.17 7.81 -20.44
CA LYS A 8 -8.21 8.69 -19.27
C LYS A 8 -9.57 8.51 -18.61
N PRO A 9 -9.64 8.33 -17.28
CA PRO A 9 -10.91 8.11 -16.61
C PRO A 9 -11.77 9.38 -16.69
N SER A 10 -13.06 9.17 -16.93
CA SER A 10 -14.07 10.24 -17.00
C SER A 10 -14.27 10.97 -15.66
N ALA A 11 -14.02 10.28 -14.54
CA ALA A 11 -14.06 10.84 -13.19
C ALA A 11 -12.71 10.73 -12.48
N GLY A 12 -12.40 11.69 -11.60
CA GLY A 12 -11.16 11.65 -10.80
C GLY A 12 -9.88 11.88 -11.60
N ILE A 13 -9.97 12.51 -12.78
CA ILE A 13 -8.86 12.73 -13.70
C ILE A 13 -7.60 13.32 -13.04
N GLN A 14 -7.74 14.21 -12.06
CA GLN A 14 -6.57 14.77 -11.37
C GLN A 14 -5.83 13.76 -10.49
N ALA A 15 -6.55 12.88 -9.80
CA ALA A 15 -5.92 11.82 -9.02
C ALA A 15 -5.25 10.81 -9.96
N ALA A 16 -5.90 10.45 -11.05
CA ALA A 16 -5.35 9.58 -12.08
C ALA A 16 -4.10 10.19 -12.75
N ALA A 17 -4.16 11.47 -13.14
CA ALA A 17 -3.04 12.19 -13.74
C ALA A 17 -1.87 12.33 -12.76
N ARG A 18 -2.14 12.58 -11.47
CA ARG A 18 -1.11 12.59 -10.42
C ARG A 18 -0.43 11.23 -10.31
N ASN A 19 -1.20 10.15 -10.26
CA ASN A 19 -0.66 8.79 -10.19
C ASN A 19 0.15 8.44 -11.46
N ALA A 20 -0.38 8.77 -12.65
CA ALA A 20 0.31 8.57 -13.92
C ALA A 20 1.64 9.33 -13.96
N ARG A 21 1.67 10.59 -13.50
CA ARG A 21 2.90 11.40 -13.44
C ARG A 21 3.97 10.74 -12.59
N TYR A 22 3.63 10.34 -11.36
CA TYR A 22 4.60 9.69 -10.48
C TYR A 22 5.06 8.34 -11.02
N ARG A 23 4.17 7.55 -11.64
CA ARG A 23 4.53 6.29 -12.29
C ARG A 23 5.51 6.50 -13.45
N LEU A 24 5.26 7.49 -14.30
CA LEU A 24 6.13 7.82 -15.43
C LEU A 24 7.50 8.32 -14.93
N MET A 25 7.52 9.19 -13.92
CA MET A 25 8.76 9.68 -13.32
C MET A 25 9.54 8.55 -12.63
N ALA A 26 8.86 7.65 -11.90
CA ALA A 26 9.49 6.50 -11.26
C ALA A 26 10.11 5.54 -12.28
N LYS A 27 9.40 5.27 -13.39
CA LYS A 27 9.95 4.51 -14.52
C LYS A 27 11.18 5.20 -15.11
N TRP A 28 11.12 6.50 -15.38
CA TRP A 28 12.25 7.23 -15.94
C TRP A 28 13.48 7.19 -15.02
N VAL A 29 13.29 7.38 -13.71
CA VAL A 29 14.37 7.30 -12.71
C VAL A 29 15.05 5.93 -12.74
N ARG A 30 14.27 4.84 -12.80
CA ARG A 30 14.80 3.48 -12.93
C ARG A 30 15.57 3.29 -14.24
N ASP A 31 14.94 3.62 -15.37
CA ASP A 31 15.50 3.39 -16.70
C ASP A 31 16.81 4.18 -16.93
N ASN A 32 17.05 5.25 -16.16
CA ASN A 32 18.24 6.09 -16.26
C ASN A 32 19.20 5.95 -15.05
N ASN A 33 18.99 4.97 -14.16
CA ASN A 33 19.80 4.77 -12.95
C ASN A 33 19.97 6.05 -12.09
N ALA A 34 18.96 6.92 -12.06
CA ALA A 34 18.99 8.11 -11.23
C ALA A 34 18.78 7.73 -9.75
N ALA A 35 19.55 8.37 -8.85
CA ALA A 35 19.53 8.04 -7.43
C ALA A 35 18.17 8.37 -6.76
N CYS A 36 17.53 9.46 -7.18
CA CYS A 36 16.27 9.91 -6.60
C CYS A 36 15.46 10.83 -7.51
N LEU A 37 14.21 11.06 -7.13
CA LEU A 37 13.33 12.07 -7.72
C LEU A 37 13.20 13.26 -6.77
N MET A 38 13.57 14.46 -7.21
CA MET A 38 13.35 15.68 -6.44
C MET A 38 12.14 16.45 -6.97
N THR A 39 11.31 16.97 -6.06
CA THR A 39 10.16 17.82 -6.42
C THR A 39 10.22 19.15 -5.69
N ALA A 40 9.88 20.23 -6.40
CA ALA A 40 9.92 21.60 -5.89
C ALA A 40 8.67 21.97 -5.06
N HIS A 41 8.18 21.05 -4.23
CA HIS A 41 7.11 21.39 -3.28
C HIS A 41 7.65 22.37 -2.23
N HIS A 42 6.86 23.40 -1.93
CA HIS A 42 7.29 24.52 -1.08
C HIS A 42 6.36 24.76 0.12
N LEU A 43 6.66 25.76 0.94
CA LEU A 43 5.94 26.04 2.19
C LEU A 43 4.44 26.26 1.97
N GLU A 44 4.05 27.02 0.96
CA GLU A 44 2.62 27.22 0.65
C GLU A 44 1.92 25.92 0.21
N ASP A 45 2.62 24.95 -0.39
CA ASP A 45 2.01 23.64 -0.69
C ASP A 45 1.72 22.84 0.58
N GLN A 46 2.56 22.99 1.62
CA GLN A 46 2.29 22.40 2.94
C GLN A 46 1.06 23.04 3.57
N ALA A 47 0.96 24.36 3.54
CA ALA A 47 -0.21 25.09 4.05
C ALA A 47 -1.50 24.68 3.32
N GLU A 48 -1.47 24.61 1.99
CA GLU A 48 -2.60 24.12 1.18
C GLU A 48 -2.98 22.68 1.58
N THR A 49 -1.97 21.81 1.73
CA THR A 49 -2.20 20.41 2.12
C THR A 49 -2.79 20.31 3.52
N PHE A 50 -2.28 21.10 4.47
CA PHE A 50 -2.78 21.15 5.84
C PHE A 50 -4.26 21.52 5.87
N LEU A 51 -4.63 22.64 5.23
CA LEU A 51 -6.02 23.10 5.21
C LEU A 51 -6.96 22.09 4.53
N LEU A 52 -6.54 21.49 3.40
CA LEU A 52 -7.32 20.41 2.75
C LEU A 52 -7.51 19.20 3.65
N ARG A 53 -6.52 18.87 4.49
CA ARG A 53 -6.57 17.71 5.39
C ARG A 53 -7.42 18.00 6.61
N THR A 54 -7.33 19.22 7.15
CA THR A 54 -8.18 19.72 8.24
C THR A 54 -9.65 19.78 7.81
N GLU A 55 -9.97 20.34 6.64
CA GLU A 55 -11.34 20.37 6.08
C GLU A 55 -11.95 18.96 5.99
N ARG A 56 -11.13 17.95 5.72
CA ARG A 56 -11.55 16.54 5.60
C ARG A 56 -11.58 15.79 6.94
N GLY A 57 -11.30 16.45 8.06
CA GLY A 57 -11.22 15.81 9.37
C GLY A 57 -10.11 14.75 9.46
N SER A 58 -8.98 14.97 8.76
CA SER A 58 -7.87 14.02 8.75
C SER A 58 -7.23 13.91 10.14
N GLY A 59 -6.83 12.69 10.52
CA GLY A 59 -6.04 12.47 11.73
C GLY A 59 -4.60 12.95 11.61
N LEU A 60 -3.79 12.67 12.64
CA LEU A 60 -2.41 13.12 12.79
C LEU A 60 -1.54 12.93 11.53
N ASP A 61 -1.59 11.76 10.89
CA ASP A 61 -0.74 11.49 9.71
C ASP A 61 -1.11 12.36 8.51
N GLY A 62 -2.39 12.73 8.39
CA GLY A 62 -2.87 13.66 7.37
C GLY A 62 -2.47 15.10 7.69
N LEU A 63 -2.50 15.50 8.96
CA LEU A 63 -2.11 16.84 9.42
C LEU A 63 -0.59 17.06 9.43
N ALA A 64 0.20 15.98 9.51
CA ALA A 64 1.65 16.00 9.30
C ALA A 64 2.07 16.26 7.83
N CYS A 65 1.09 16.47 6.95
CA CYS A 65 1.25 16.89 5.56
C CYS A 65 2.32 16.10 4.78
N MET A 66 3.07 16.75 3.88
CA MET A 66 4.08 16.09 3.06
C MET A 66 5.36 15.86 3.86
N ALA A 67 5.88 14.63 3.86
CA ALA A 67 7.21 14.34 4.40
C ALA A 67 8.33 14.83 3.46
N PRO A 68 9.51 15.21 3.98
CA PRO A 68 10.64 15.63 3.15
C PRO A 68 11.23 14.50 2.31
N ILE A 69 11.16 13.26 2.80
CA ILE A 69 11.61 12.05 2.10
C ILE A 69 10.47 11.03 2.16
N VAL A 70 10.15 10.44 1.00
CA VAL A 70 9.16 9.36 0.89
C VAL A 70 9.71 8.28 -0.03
N GLN A 71 9.66 7.02 0.41
CA GLN A 71 9.90 5.88 -0.46
C GLN A 71 8.63 5.60 -1.28
N ARG A 72 8.76 5.58 -2.60
CA ARG A 72 7.65 5.34 -3.54
C ARG A 72 8.12 4.30 -4.56
N GLU A 73 7.45 3.15 -4.59
CA GLU A 73 7.91 2.01 -5.39
C GLU A 73 9.37 1.68 -5.06
N SER A 74 10.26 1.80 -6.05
CA SER A 74 11.70 1.57 -5.94
C SER A 74 12.51 2.87 -5.94
N ILE A 75 11.87 4.03 -5.74
CA ILE A 75 12.53 5.34 -5.82
C ILE A 75 12.35 6.16 -4.53
N SER A 76 13.40 6.91 -4.19
CA SER A 76 13.34 7.93 -3.15
C SER A 76 12.81 9.24 -3.73
N LEU A 77 11.70 9.75 -3.19
CA LEU A 77 11.14 11.05 -3.53
C LEU A 77 11.55 12.08 -2.46
N LEU A 78 12.32 13.09 -2.88
CA LEU A 78 12.82 14.17 -2.04
C LEU A 78 12.07 15.48 -2.31
N ARG A 79 11.88 16.26 -1.25
CA ARG A 79 11.22 17.58 -1.30
C ARG A 79 12.07 18.63 -0.55
N PRO A 80 13.20 19.07 -1.12
CA PRO A 80 14.16 19.94 -0.42
C PRO A 80 13.60 21.33 -0.11
N LEU A 81 12.61 21.80 -0.86
CA LEU A 81 12.11 23.17 -0.77
C LEU A 81 10.91 23.34 0.19
N LEU A 82 10.52 22.32 0.95
CA LEU A 82 9.28 22.35 1.75
C LEU A 82 9.23 23.47 2.80
N ALA A 83 10.38 23.90 3.32
CA ALA A 83 10.49 25.02 4.27
C ALA A 83 10.66 26.38 3.57
N VAL A 84 10.85 26.39 2.25
CA VAL A 84 11.12 27.62 1.49
C VAL A 84 9.81 28.23 1.03
N SER A 85 9.65 29.54 1.21
CA SER A 85 8.45 30.25 0.73
C SER A 85 8.51 30.48 -0.78
N LYS A 86 7.35 30.50 -1.42
CA LYS A 86 7.21 30.85 -2.85
C LYS A 86 7.80 32.23 -3.17
N HIS A 87 7.70 33.17 -2.24
CA HIS A 87 8.31 34.50 -2.38
C HIS A 87 9.84 34.41 -2.50
N ARG A 88 10.50 33.62 -1.64
CA ARG A 88 11.95 33.41 -1.69
C ARG A 88 12.37 32.72 -3.00
N LEU A 89 11.59 31.75 -3.48
CA LEU A 89 11.85 31.09 -4.76
C LEU A 89 11.80 32.08 -5.93
N ARG A 90 10.76 32.93 -5.99
CA ARG A 90 10.65 33.97 -7.03
C ARG A 90 11.80 34.97 -6.96
N ALA A 91 12.14 35.46 -5.76
CA ALA A 91 13.28 36.36 -5.57
C ALA A 91 14.59 35.73 -6.07
N THR A 92 14.80 34.44 -5.83
CA THR A 92 15.99 33.70 -6.29
C THR A 92 16.03 33.60 -7.81
N LEU A 93 14.89 33.36 -8.47
CA LEU A 93 14.81 33.31 -9.94
C LEU A 93 15.04 34.69 -10.58
N ILE A 94 14.52 35.75 -9.96
CA ILE A 94 14.72 37.13 -10.42
C ILE A 94 16.21 37.50 -10.33
N GLU A 95 16.84 37.23 -9.19
CA GLU A 95 18.27 37.48 -8.97
C GLU A 95 19.15 36.67 -9.95
N ALA A 96 18.73 35.46 -10.30
CA ALA A 96 19.42 34.61 -11.27
C ALA A 96 19.04 34.91 -12.73
N GLU A 97 18.24 35.96 -12.99
CA GLU A 97 17.72 36.33 -14.32
C GLU A 97 17.03 35.17 -15.05
N GLN A 98 16.45 34.23 -14.30
CA GLN A 98 15.85 33.01 -14.82
C GLN A 98 14.34 33.18 -14.99
N ASN A 99 13.89 33.22 -16.24
CA ASN A 99 12.46 33.22 -16.58
C ASN A 99 11.78 31.89 -16.22
N TRP A 100 10.48 31.93 -15.92
CA TRP A 100 9.63 30.76 -15.65
C TRP A 100 8.31 30.82 -16.40
N ILE A 101 7.65 29.66 -16.52
CA ILE A 101 6.33 29.52 -17.16
C ILE A 101 5.26 29.44 -16.06
N GLU A 102 4.16 30.17 -16.23
CA GLU A 102 2.98 30.05 -15.36
C GLU A 102 1.92 29.17 -16.02
N ASP A 103 1.59 28.03 -15.40
CA ASP A 103 0.55 27.12 -15.89
C ASP A 103 -0.86 27.72 -15.62
N PRO A 104 -1.71 27.93 -16.66
CA PRO A 104 -3.05 28.51 -16.53
C PRO A 104 -3.99 27.75 -15.58
N SER A 105 -3.77 26.44 -15.40
CA SER A 105 -4.58 25.61 -14.50
C SER A 105 -4.45 26.01 -13.03
N ASN A 106 -3.38 26.74 -12.68
CA ASN A 106 -3.15 27.26 -11.32
C ASN A 106 -4.20 28.27 -10.86
N GLN A 107 -4.94 28.87 -11.80
CA GLN A 107 -5.93 29.93 -11.53
C GLN A 107 -7.37 29.41 -11.60
N ASN A 108 -7.60 28.15 -11.97
CA ASN A 108 -8.96 27.64 -12.15
C ASN A 108 -9.67 27.41 -10.79
N PRO A 109 -10.76 28.14 -10.48
CA PRO A 109 -11.44 28.09 -9.19
C PRO A 109 -12.26 26.81 -8.98
N ALA A 110 -12.55 26.05 -10.05
CA ALA A 110 -13.22 24.74 -9.94
C ALA A 110 -12.39 23.73 -9.12
N TYR A 111 -11.10 24.00 -8.92
CA TYR A 111 -10.22 23.14 -8.14
C TYR A 111 -10.17 23.56 -6.67
N ARG A 112 -10.47 22.60 -5.77
CA ARG A 112 -10.36 22.78 -4.31
C ARG A 112 -9.02 23.38 -3.87
N ARG A 113 -7.93 23.02 -4.54
CA ARG A 113 -6.59 23.53 -4.23
C ARG A 113 -6.47 25.03 -4.52
N THR A 114 -7.08 25.53 -5.59
CA THR A 114 -7.15 26.96 -5.91
C THR A 114 -7.95 27.72 -4.85
N LYS A 115 -9.07 27.16 -4.37
CA LYS A 115 -9.82 27.74 -3.24
C LYS A 115 -8.96 27.85 -1.98
N MET A 116 -8.19 26.81 -1.66
CA MET A 116 -7.29 26.82 -0.50
C MET A 116 -6.15 27.84 -0.63
N ARG A 117 -5.64 28.09 -1.85
CA ARG A 117 -4.69 29.20 -2.08
C ARG A 117 -5.26 30.55 -1.68
N GLY A 118 -6.53 30.80 -2.00
CA GLY A 118 -7.25 32.00 -1.55
C GLY A 118 -7.31 32.11 -0.02
N VAL A 119 -7.60 31.00 0.67
CA VAL A 119 -7.63 30.95 2.13
C VAL A 119 -6.24 31.20 2.73
N VAL A 120 -5.19 30.57 2.20
CA VAL A 120 -3.80 30.81 2.63
C VAL A 120 -3.41 32.28 2.41
N ALA A 121 -3.80 32.88 1.29
CA ALA A 121 -3.54 34.29 1.03
C ALA A 121 -4.29 35.21 2.01
N ALA A 122 -5.53 34.89 2.37
CA ALA A 122 -6.30 35.62 3.39
C ALA A 122 -5.66 35.50 4.79
N LEU A 123 -5.22 34.29 5.18
CA LEU A 123 -4.53 34.06 6.46
C LEU A 123 -3.21 34.84 6.56
N LYS A 124 -2.45 34.93 5.46
CA LYS A 124 -1.25 35.77 5.41
C LYS A 124 -1.57 37.25 5.65
N LYS A 125 -2.70 37.74 5.14
CA LYS A 125 -3.16 39.12 5.35
C LYS A 125 -3.62 39.35 6.80
N SER A 126 -4.15 38.33 7.47
CA SER A 126 -4.62 38.42 8.87
C SER A 126 -3.51 38.27 9.92
N LYS A 127 -2.23 38.48 9.56
CA LYS A 127 -1.04 38.35 10.42
C LYS A 127 -0.80 36.94 11.01
N LEU A 128 -1.52 35.91 10.57
CA LEU A 128 -1.15 34.52 10.84
C LEU A 128 0.07 34.19 9.98
N SER A 129 1.25 34.18 10.60
CA SER A 129 2.49 34.01 9.85
C SER A 129 2.57 32.60 9.23
N PRO A 130 3.05 32.46 7.99
CA PRO A 130 3.39 31.15 7.40
C PRO A 130 4.34 30.32 8.25
N LYS A 131 5.15 30.98 9.09
CA LYS A 131 6.07 30.37 10.05
C LYS A 131 5.32 29.60 11.15
N LEU A 132 4.15 30.08 11.59
CA LEU A 132 3.32 29.33 12.55
C LEU A 132 2.81 28.01 11.95
N LEU A 133 2.39 28.03 10.67
CA LEU A 133 1.99 26.80 9.97
C LEU A 133 3.16 25.83 9.83
N GLU A 134 4.35 26.34 9.53
CA GLU A 134 5.58 25.52 9.50
C GLU A 134 5.85 24.86 10.86
N THR A 135 5.78 25.62 11.96
CA THR A 135 5.95 25.09 13.32
C THR A 135 4.94 23.99 13.63
N VAL A 136 3.65 24.23 13.36
CA VAL A 136 2.59 23.26 13.65
C VAL A 136 2.74 21.99 12.80
N VAL A 137 3.02 22.13 11.50
CA VAL A 137 3.27 20.98 10.61
C VAL A 137 4.53 20.22 11.05
N GLY A 138 5.56 20.93 11.52
CA GLY A 138 6.77 20.36 12.11
C GLY A 138 6.47 19.49 13.33
N HIS A 139 5.70 20.00 14.29
CA HIS A 139 5.29 19.22 15.47
C HIS A 139 4.50 17.95 15.08
N PHE A 140 3.57 18.05 14.13
CA PHE A 140 2.84 16.86 13.66
C PHE A 140 3.75 15.85 12.94
N ALA A 141 4.74 16.33 12.17
CA ALA A 141 5.71 15.47 11.51
C ALA A 141 6.61 14.74 12.52
N GLU A 142 7.05 15.41 13.57
CA GLU A 142 7.83 14.83 14.67
C GLU A 142 7.02 13.76 15.41
N LEU A 143 5.78 14.08 15.81
CA LEU A 143 4.89 13.11 16.45
C LEU A 143 4.63 11.87 15.56
N ARG A 144 4.43 12.08 14.25
CA ARG A 144 4.31 10.97 13.29
C ARG A 144 5.57 10.10 13.28
N GLN A 145 6.76 10.70 13.34
CA GLN A 145 8.02 9.97 13.38
C GLN A 145 8.17 9.17 14.68
N HIS A 146 7.84 9.78 15.83
CA HIS A 146 7.89 9.11 17.14
C HIS A 146 6.95 7.90 17.18
N LEU A 147 5.71 8.06 16.74
CA LEU A 147 4.75 6.96 16.65
C LEU A 147 5.21 5.89 15.66
N SER A 148 5.82 6.28 14.54
CA SER A 148 6.36 5.34 13.55
C SER A 148 7.50 4.50 14.12
N ARG A 149 8.36 5.07 14.99
CA ARG A 149 9.40 4.32 15.72
C ARG A 149 8.78 3.30 16.68
N VAL A 150 7.76 3.70 17.45
CA VAL A 150 7.03 2.79 18.35
C VAL A 150 6.40 1.63 17.57
N VAL A 151 5.74 1.94 16.45
CA VAL A 151 5.16 0.91 15.56
C VAL A 151 6.26 -0.01 15.01
N ALA A 152 7.44 0.51 14.65
CA ALA A 152 8.54 -0.32 14.18
C ALA A 152 9.03 -1.29 15.26
N VAL A 153 9.22 -0.82 16.49
CA VAL A 153 9.59 -1.69 17.63
C VAL A 153 8.52 -2.75 17.90
N PHE A 154 7.24 -2.40 17.80
CA PHE A 154 6.16 -3.38 17.92
C PHE A 154 6.24 -4.46 16.83
N PHE A 155 6.46 -4.08 15.57
CA PHE A 155 6.59 -5.02 14.47
C PHE A 155 7.77 -5.98 14.66
N ASP A 156 8.91 -5.45 15.12
CA ASP A 156 10.11 -6.24 15.39
C ASP A 156 9.90 -7.28 16.51
N ARG A 157 9.19 -6.91 17.57
CA ARG A 157 9.02 -7.76 18.76
C ARG A 157 7.83 -8.71 18.73
N ALA A 158 6.75 -8.30 18.06
CA ALA A 158 5.44 -8.93 18.23
C ALA A 158 4.80 -9.43 16.93
N VAL A 159 5.43 -9.20 15.77
CA VAL A 159 4.86 -9.56 14.47
C VAL A 159 5.82 -10.45 13.69
N ASP A 160 5.42 -11.71 13.49
CA ASP A 160 6.08 -12.61 12.54
C ASP A 160 5.40 -12.50 11.18
N ILE A 161 6.18 -12.40 10.11
CA ILE A 161 5.69 -12.37 8.72
C ILE A 161 6.20 -13.63 8.02
N PHE A 162 5.29 -14.38 7.42
CA PHE A 162 5.59 -15.65 6.78
C PHE A 162 5.53 -15.55 5.25
N PRO A 163 6.39 -16.29 4.52
CA PRO A 163 6.45 -16.25 3.06
C PRO A 163 5.16 -16.75 2.38
N GLU A 164 4.31 -17.49 3.09
CA GLU A 164 2.97 -17.89 2.64
C GLU A 164 1.95 -16.74 2.61
N GLY A 165 2.37 -15.51 2.92
CA GLY A 165 1.56 -14.30 2.82
C GLY A 165 0.60 -14.09 3.99
N TYR A 166 1.01 -14.48 5.19
CA TYR A 166 0.29 -14.23 6.43
C TYR A 166 1.21 -13.71 7.53
N GLY A 167 0.61 -13.09 8.54
CA GLY A 167 1.30 -12.63 9.74
C GLY A 167 0.74 -13.29 10.99
N ARG A 168 1.59 -13.40 12.01
CA ARG A 168 1.21 -13.77 13.37
C ARG A 168 1.56 -12.62 14.29
N VAL A 169 0.58 -12.15 15.06
CA VAL A 169 0.75 -11.07 16.03
C VAL A 169 0.54 -11.62 17.43
N GLN A 170 1.48 -11.37 18.36
CA GLN A 170 1.34 -11.78 19.75
C GLN A 170 0.13 -11.10 20.40
N LEU A 171 -0.81 -11.89 20.93
CA LEU A 171 -2.12 -11.41 21.36
C LEU A 171 -2.03 -10.47 22.58
N ASP A 172 -1.23 -10.86 23.56
CA ASP A 172 -1.00 -10.15 24.83
C ASP A 172 -0.42 -8.74 24.61
N ILE A 173 0.56 -8.60 23.72
CA ILE A 173 1.14 -7.29 23.39
C ILE A 173 0.14 -6.46 22.58
N PHE A 174 -0.58 -7.09 21.66
CA PHE A 174 -1.47 -6.40 20.73
C PHE A 174 -2.71 -5.79 21.41
N GLU A 175 -3.30 -6.48 22.39
CA GLU A 175 -4.45 -6.00 23.16
C GLU A 175 -4.10 -4.81 24.08
N GLN A 176 -2.82 -4.71 24.51
CA GLN A 176 -2.33 -3.66 25.40
C GLN A 176 -1.88 -2.37 24.67
N LEU A 177 -1.89 -2.37 23.33
CA LEU A 177 -1.46 -1.20 22.58
C LEU A 177 -2.37 0.02 22.82
N PRO A 178 -1.78 1.20 23.09
CA PRO A 178 -2.54 2.45 23.09
C PRO A 178 -3.21 2.71 21.74
N ASP A 179 -4.41 3.29 21.76
CA ASP A 179 -5.23 3.53 20.56
C ASP A 179 -4.48 4.16 19.37
N PRO A 180 -3.68 5.23 19.54
CA PRO A 180 -2.98 5.84 18.42
C PRO A 180 -1.92 4.94 17.78
N VAL A 181 -1.38 3.99 18.56
CA VAL A 181 -0.40 2.99 18.08
C VAL A 181 -1.14 1.84 17.41
N LEU A 182 -2.20 1.32 18.05
CA LEU A 182 -3.02 0.23 17.50
C LEU A 182 -3.61 0.60 16.13
N GLU A 183 -4.14 1.81 15.98
CA GLU A 183 -4.66 2.30 14.69
C GLU A 183 -3.59 2.22 13.59
N ARG A 184 -2.36 2.63 13.88
CA ARG A 184 -1.24 2.61 12.93
C ARG A 184 -0.73 1.20 12.65
N VAL A 185 -0.69 0.34 13.66
CA VAL A 185 -0.34 -1.07 13.48
C VAL A 185 -1.36 -1.72 12.55
N LEU A 186 -2.66 -1.49 12.74
CA LEU A 186 -3.71 -2.01 11.85
C LEU A 186 -3.57 -1.48 10.42
N VAL A 187 -3.30 -0.20 10.24
CA VAL A 187 -3.02 0.37 8.91
C VAL A 187 -1.81 -0.31 8.26
N ARG A 188 -0.71 -0.49 8.99
CA ARG A 188 0.51 -1.13 8.45
C ARG A 188 0.27 -2.61 8.13
N LEU A 189 -0.37 -3.36 9.03
CA LEU A 189 -0.73 -4.77 8.80
C LEU A 189 -1.63 -4.91 7.57
N THR A 190 -2.65 -4.06 7.42
CA THR A 190 -3.53 -4.10 6.24
C THR A 190 -2.84 -3.68 4.95
N SER A 191 -1.84 -2.80 5.00
CA SER A 191 -1.02 -2.47 3.82
C SER A 191 -0.15 -3.64 3.36
N ILE A 192 0.33 -4.47 4.29
CA ILE A 192 1.17 -5.64 4.01
C ILE A 192 0.33 -6.78 3.45
N PHE A 193 -0.78 -7.13 4.10
CA PHE A 193 -1.53 -8.35 3.77
C PHE A 193 -2.81 -8.11 2.95
N GLY A 194 -3.26 -6.86 2.86
CA GLY A 194 -4.57 -6.52 2.28
C GLY A 194 -4.52 -6.13 0.82
N GLY A 195 -3.33 -5.86 0.27
CA GLY A 195 -3.02 -5.51 -1.13
C GLY A 195 -3.93 -4.45 -1.77
N LYS A 196 -4.53 -3.59 -0.94
CA LYS A 196 -5.24 -2.37 -1.35
C LYS A 196 -4.27 -1.20 -1.32
N ALA A 197 -4.43 -0.29 -2.28
CA ALA A 197 -3.59 0.90 -2.40
C ALA A 197 -3.87 1.97 -1.31
N TYR A 198 -4.99 1.88 -0.60
CA TYR A 198 -5.42 2.88 0.38
C TYR A 198 -5.72 2.23 1.73
N PRO A 199 -5.39 2.92 2.84
CA PRO A 199 -5.69 2.44 4.18
C PRO A 199 -7.21 2.35 4.42
N PRO A 200 -7.65 1.53 5.39
CA PRO A 200 -9.04 1.50 5.82
C PRO A 200 -9.54 2.87 6.30
N ARG A 201 -10.84 3.14 6.14
CA ARG A 201 -11.47 4.33 6.73
C ARG A 201 -11.44 4.25 8.26
N ARG A 202 -11.36 5.42 8.91
CA ARG A 202 -11.21 5.53 10.38
C ARG A 202 -12.35 4.86 11.16
N ASP A 203 -13.60 5.00 10.70
CA ASP A 203 -14.77 4.33 11.31
C ASP A 203 -14.66 2.80 11.31
N ARG A 204 -13.94 2.22 10.33
CA ARG A 204 -13.67 0.78 10.27
C ARG A 204 -12.50 0.39 11.17
N LEU A 205 -11.51 1.27 11.33
CA LEU A 205 -10.40 1.07 12.27
C LEU A 205 -10.92 1.03 13.71
N LEU A 206 -11.74 1.99 14.11
CA LEU A 206 -12.32 2.04 15.46
C LEU A 206 -13.12 0.77 15.79
N ARG A 207 -14.00 0.33 14.89
CA ARG A 207 -14.73 -0.94 15.05
C ARG A 207 -13.83 -2.17 15.11
N ALA A 208 -12.70 -2.17 14.39
CA ALA A 208 -11.73 -3.26 14.48
C ALA A 208 -10.99 -3.24 15.83
N MET A 209 -10.68 -2.06 16.36
CA MET A 209 -10.05 -1.91 17.69
C MET A 209 -10.96 -2.42 18.81
N GLU A 210 -12.25 -2.11 18.76
CA GLU A 210 -13.26 -2.68 19.68
C GLU A 210 -13.28 -4.21 19.61
N LYS A 211 -13.32 -4.76 18.40
CA LYS A 211 -13.30 -6.21 18.14
C LYS A 211 -12.03 -6.92 18.62
N ILE A 212 -10.88 -6.24 18.62
CA ILE A 212 -9.62 -6.80 19.14
C ILE A 212 -9.69 -6.95 20.65
N ARG A 213 -10.29 -5.96 21.32
CA ARG A 213 -10.44 -5.92 22.79
C ARG A 213 -11.56 -6.82 23.30
N ASP A 214 -12.51 -7.18 22.44
CA ASP A 214 -13.55 -8.12 22.79
C ASP A 214 -13.01 -9.56 22.81
N GLN A 215 -13.00 -10.17 24.01
CA GLN A 215 -12.57 -11.55 24.19
C GLN A 215 -13.49 -12.56 23.49
N LYS A 216 -14.76 -12.22 23.25
CA LYS A 216 -15.74 -13.09 22.56
C LYS A 216 -15.57 -13.09 21.05
N GLU A 217 -14.86 -12.10 20.49
CA GLU A 217 -14.65 -11.97 19.06
C GLU A 217 -13.54 -12.92 18.58
N ASN A 218 -13.89 -13.76 17.61
CA ASN A 218 -12.98 -14.77 17.05
C ASN A 218 -12.32 -14.33 15.75
N GLY A 219 -12.78 -13.25 15.14
CA GLY A 219 -12.14 -12.67 13.98
C GLY A 219 -12.96 -11.61 13.26
N PHE A 220 -12.30 -10.84 12.41
CA PHE A 220 -12.93 -9.75 11.67
C PHE A 220 -12.23 -9.52 10.33
N THR A 221 -12.79 -8.60 9.54
CA THR A 221 -12.21 -8.24 8.25
C THR A 221 -11.99 -6.73 8.19
N LEU A 222 -10.82 -6.34 7.70
CA LEU A 222 -10.39 -4.95 7.66
C LEU A 222 -9.38 -4.78 6.52
N GLY A 223 -9.53 -3.74 5.70
CA GLY A 223 -8.51 -3.38 4.71
C GLY A 223 -8.22 -4.40 3.62
N GLY A 224 -9.07 -5.41 3.43
CA GLY A 224 -8.78 -6.53 2.54
C GLY A 224 -8.20 -7.75 3.24
N CYS A 225 -7.92 -7.66 4.54
CA CYS A 225 -7.42 -8.75 5.36
C CYS A 225 -8.55 -9.42 6.16
N ARG A 226 -8.30 -10.67 6.54
CA ARG A 226 -8.99 -11.39 7.61
C ARG A 226 -8.07 -11.47 8.81
N PHE A 227 -8.58 -11.09 9.97
CA PHE A 227 -7.97 -11.26 11.28
C PHE A 227 -8.72 -12.36 12.02
N PHE A 228 -8.03 -13.24 12.72
CA PHE A 228 -8.67 -14.26 13.55
C PHE A 228 -7.73 -14.75 14.66
N LYS A 229 -8.30 -15.08 15.82
CA LYS A 229 -7.53 -15.64 16.94
C LYS A 229 -7.18 -17.09 16.65
N LYS A 230 -5.93 -17.48 16.94
CA LYS A 230 -5.49 -18.89 16.93
C LYS A 230 -4.40 -19.05 17.98
N SER A 231 -4.68 -19.89 18.98
CA SER A 231 -3.80 -20.01 20.16
C SER A 231 -3.61 -18.62 20.80
N ASN A 232 -2.43 -18.32 21.36
CA ASN A 232 -2.13 -17.00 21.95
C ASN A 232 -1.69 -15.94 20.92
N ALA A 233 -2.30 -15.92 19.74
CA ALA A 233 -1.93 -15.00 18.67
C ALA A 233 -3.12 -14.59 17.80
N ILE A 234 -3.01 -13.40 17.20
CA ILE A 234 -3.87 -12.97 16.10
C ILE A 234 -3.18 -13.29 14.78
N MET A 235 -3.84 -14.11 13.98
CA MET A 235 -3.44 -14.40 12.63
C MET A 235 -4.02 -13.35 11.69
N ILE A 236 -3.22 -12.90 10.73
CA ILE A 236 -3.68 -12.02 9.65
C ILE A 236 -3.31 -12.60 8.29
N CYS A 237 -4.26 -12.64 7.37
CA CYS A 237 -4.02 -13.03 5.98
C CYS A 237 -4.91 -12.23 5.04
N ARG A 238 -4.70 -12.36 3.73
CA ARG A 238 -5.63 -11.79 2.74
C ARG A 238 -7.01 -12.42 2.91
N ASP A 239 -8.07 -11.62 2.86
CA ASP A 239 -9.44 -12.14 2.81
C ASP A 239 -9.68 -12.77 1.43
N ARG A 240 -10.09 -14.04 1.43
CA ARG A 240 -10.35 -14.83 0.20
C ARG A 240 -11.30 -14.13 -0.77
N ARG A 241 -12.27 -13.35 -0.29
CA ARG A 241 -13.22 -12.60 -1.13
C ARG A 241 -12.57 -11.51 -1.97
N HIS A 242 -11.32 -11.17 -1.68
CA HIS A 242 -10.54 -10.14 -2.37
C HIS A 242 -9.39 -10.72 -3.20
N ILE A 243 -9.37 -12.04 -3.44
CA ILE A 243 -8.39 -12.69 -4.28
C ILE A 243 -9.05 -13.01 -5.63
N LEU A 244 -8.50 -12.46 -6.70
CA LEU A 244 -8.98 -12.65 -8.06
C LEU A 244 -8.19 -13.76 -8.74
N ALA A 245 -8.89 -14.60 -9.50
CA ALA A 245 -8.28 -15.52 -10.44
C ALA A 245 -7.73 -14.74 -11.65
N GLN A 246 -6.67 -15.24 -12.25
CA GLN A 246 -6.03 -14.63 -13.41
C GLN A 246 -5.63 -15.73 -14.39
N GLN A 247 -5.95 -15.55 -15.67
CA GLN A 247 -5.39 -16.39 -16.73
C GLN A 247 -3.91 -16.06 -16.90
N ILE A 248 -3.09 -17.09 -17.04
CA ILE A 248 -1.64 -16.95 -17.16
C ILE A 248 -1.13 -17.64 -18.42
N SER A 249 0.01 -17.17 -18.89
CA SER A 249 0.74 -17.75 -20.02
C SER A 249 2.20 -18.02 -19.67
N ALA A 250 2.82 -18.95 -20.39
CA ALA A 250 4.24 -19.25 -20.23
C ALA A 250 5.11 -18.00 -20.47
N GLY A 251 6.13 -17.80 -19.64
CA GLY A 251 7.07 -16.67 -19.69
C GLY A 251 6.60 -15.42 -18.95
N GLU A 252 5.40 -15.42 -18.36
CA GLU A 252 4.90 -14.25 -17.63
C GLU A 252 5.58 -14.06 -16.26
N LYS A 253 5.83 -12.80 -15.92
CA LYS A 253 6.18 -12.36 -14.56
C LYS A 253 5.08 -11.46 -14.04
N ILE A 254 4.34 -11.95 -13.05
CA ILE A 254 3.15 -11.26 -12.53
C ILE A 254 3.27 -10.97 -11.05
N ASN A 255 2.70 -9.84 -10.64
CA ASN A 255 2.49 -9.54 -9.23
C ASN A 255 1.02 -9.83 -8.90
N TRP A 256 0.77 -11.07 -8.49
CA TRP A 256 -0.58 -11.58 -8.30
C TRP A 256 -1.23 -10.97 -7.05
N ASN A 257 -2.40 -10.36 -7.24
CA ASN A 257 -3.22 -9.73 -6.19
C ASN A 257 -2.49 -8.69 -5.30
N ASN A 258 -1.43 -8.05 -5.82
CA ASN A 258 -0.55 -7.12 -5.11
C ASN A 258 0.24 -7.74 -3.93
N LEU A 259 0.42 -9.06 -3.91
CA LEU A 259 0.98 -9.80 -2.78
C LEU A 259 2.14 -10.71 -3.16
N PHE A 260 2.04 -11.42 -4.28
CA PHE A 260 3.04 -12.42 -4.68
C PHE A 260 3.63 -12.09 -6.03
N ASP A 261 4.95 -11.98 -6.10
CA ASP A 261 5.67 -12.02 -7.37
C ASP A 261 5.79 -13.48 -7.80
N ILE A 262 5.29 -13.79 -8.99
CA ILE A 262 5.19 -15.14 -9.52
C ILE A 262 5.82 -15.14 -10.92
N GLU A 263 6.73 -16.09 -11.13
CA GLU A 263 7.34 -16.39 -12.44
C GLU A 263 6.75 -17.70 -12.96
N ILE A 264 6.36 -17.68 -14.23
CA ILE A 264 5.64 -18.75 -14.90
C ILE A 264 6.50 -19.29 -16.05
N ASP A 265 6.86 -20.56 -15.97
CA ASP A 265 7.65 -21.27 -16.98
C ASP A 265 6.77 -22.27 -17.75
N GLY A 266 7.18 -22.68 -18.95
CA GLY A 266 6.50 -23.71 -19.73
C GLY A 266 6.47 -23.42 -21.23
N GLN A 267 5.62 -24.15 -21.95
CA GLN A 267 5.40 -23.98 -23.38
C GLN A 267 3.90 -23.98 -23.67
N GLY A 268 3.38 -22.94 -24.32
CA GLY A 268 2.02 -22.90 -24.90
C GLY A 268 0.90 -23.30 -23.92
N GLY A 269 0.23 -22.32 -23.31
CA GLY A 269 -0.86 -22.59 -22.37
C GLY A 269 -2.01 -21.61 -22.53
N THR A 270 -2.98 -21.94 -23.39
CA THR A 270 -4.30 -21.29 -23.35
C THR A 270 -5.19 -22.07 -22.39
N GLY A 271 -5.36 -21.58 -21.16
CA GLY A 271 -6.32 -22.18 -20.21
C GLY A 271 -5.83 -22.34 -18.77
N ALA A 272 -4.54 -22.16 -18.49
CA ALA A 272 -4.02 -22.20 -17.13
C ALA A 272 -4.52 -20.99 -16.31
N ILE A 273 -4.98 -21.25 -15.09
CA ILE A 273 -5.54 -20.23 -14.20
C ILE A 273 -4.75 -20.22 -12.91
N LEU A 274 -4.24 -19.05 -12.55
CA LEU A 274 -3.73 -18.79 -11.22
C LEU A 274 -4.86 -18.27 -10.33
N ALA A 275 -5.22 -19.04 -9.30
CA ALA A 275 -6.34 -18.75 -8.41
C ALA A 275 -5.98 -19.09 -6.94
N PRO A 276 -6.75 -18.59 -5.96
CA PRO A 276 -6.62 -19.09 -4.59
C PRO A 276 -6.96 -20.58 -4.55
N LEU A 277 -6.17 -21.38 -3.82
CA LEU A 277 -6.41 -22.83 -3.67
C LEU A 277 -7.86 -23.16 -3.30
N GLY A 278 -8.47 -22.36 -2.42
CA GLY A 278 -9.86 -22.52 -2.06
C GLY A 278 -10.16 -23.84 -1.34
N ARG A 279 -11.45 -24.08 -1.03
CA ARG A 279 -11.87 -25.29 -0.31
C ARG A 279 -11.86 -26.52 -1.21
N ALA A 280 -12.36 -26.38 -2.44
CA ALA A 280 -12.42 -27.47 -3.42
C ALA A 280 -11.01 -27.97 -3.77
N GLY A 281 -10.10 -27.06 -4.13
CA GLY A 281 -8.71 -27.43 -4.43
C GLY A 281 -7.99 -28.03 -3.21
N TRP A 282 -8.23 -27.53 -2.00
CA TRP A 282 -7.68 -28.16 -0.79
C TRP A 282 -8.20 -29.59 -0.57
N GLN A 283 -9.49 -29.83 -0.79
CA GLN A 283 -10.08 -31.17 -0.67
C GLN A 283 -9.48 -32.13 -1.71
N GLU A 284 -9.34 -31.67 -2.95
CA GLU A 284 -8.71 -32.41 -4.04
C GLU A 284 -7.28 -32.83 -3.67
N ILE A 285 -6.39 -31.89 -3.34
CA ILE A 285 -4.98 -32.24 -3.09
C ILE A 285 -4.80 -33.16 -1.88
N VAL A 286 -5.67 -33.06 -0.88
CA VAL A 286 -5.59 -33.89 0.33
C VAL A 286 -6.19 -35.28 0.12
N GLN A 287 -7.09 -35.44 -0.85
CA GLN A 287 -7.55 -36.76 -1.27
C GLN A 287 -6.41 -37.53 -1.96
N TYR A 288 -5.58 -36.84 -2.74
CA TYR A 288 -4.41 -37.44 -3.40
C TYR A 288 -3.19 -37.58 -2.47
N LYS A 289 -2.92 -36.59 -1.61
CA LYS A 289 -1.79 -36.55 -0.67
C LYS A 289 -2.24 -36.24 0.76
N PRO A 290 -2.78 -37.23 1.51
CA PRO A 290 -3.31 -37.03 2.85
C PRO A 290 -2.30 -36.48 3.87
N GLU A 291 -1.01 -36.74 3.67
CA GLU A 291 0.10 -36.25 4.49
C GLU A 291 0.17 -34.71 4.55
N LEU A 292 -0.35 -34.02 3.53
CA LEU A 292 -0.49 -32.57 3.54
C LEU A 292 -1.44 -32.08 4.64
N LYS A 293 -2.23 -32.92 5.31
CA LYS A 293 -2.99 -32.43 6.48
C LYS A 293 -2.08 -31.91 7.60
N ALA A 294 -0.86 -32.45 7.72
CA ALA A 294 0.09 -32.21 8.82
C ALA A 294 0.96 -30.95 8.70
N ILE A 295 0.94 -30.23 7.57
CA ILE A 295 1.71 -28.98 7.41
C ILE A 295 1.30 -27.90 8.43
N SER A 296 2.29 -27.13 8.89
CA SER A 296 2.14 -26.10 9.92
C SER A 296 1.26 -24.92 9.50
N VAL A 297 1.16 -24.64 8.21
CA VAL A 297 0.38 -23.52 7.66
C VAL A 297 -1.09 -23.63 8.12
N PRO A 298 -1.69 -22.60 8.75
CA PRO A 298 -3.06 -22.67 9.22
C PRO A 298 -4.06 -22.88 8.08
N TYR A 299 -5.11 -23.68 8.32
CA TYR A 299 -6.13 -24.00 7.30
C TYR A 299 -6.66 -22.77 6.56
N ALA A 300 -7.01 -21.69 7.27
CA ALA A 300 -7.52 -20.46 6.65
C ALA A 300 -6.55 -19.83 5.63
N ILE A 301 -5.24 -20.00 5.84
CA ILE A 301 -4.18 -19.47 4.96
C ILE A 301 -3.98 -20.40 3.77
N ARG A 302 -4.07 -21.72 3.97
CA ARG A 302 -3.98 -22.70 2.86
C ARG A 302 -4.94 -22.35 1.74
N LEU A 303 -6.17 -21.93 2.09
CA LEU A 303 -7.20 -21.55 1.12
C LEU A 303 -6.89 -20.27 0.32
N THR A 304 -5.93 -19.47 0.75
CA THR A 304 -5.54 -18.20 0.10
C THR A 304 -4.25 -18.32 -0.71
N LEU A 305 -3.55 -19.45 -0.63
CA LEU A 305 -2.29 -19.65 -1.34
C LEU A 305 -2.49 -19.62 -2.85
N PRO A 306 -1.53 -19.06 -3.61
CA PRO A 306 -1.53 -19.17 -5.06
C PRO A 306 -1.45 -20.64 -5.46
N ALA A 307 -2.43 -21.07 -6.25
CA ALA A 307 -2.50 -22.40 -6.82
C ALA A 307 -2.70 -22.28 -8.33
N LEU A 308 -1.96 -23.11 -9.07
CA LEU A 308 -2.11 -23.27 -10.49
C LEU A 308 -3.20 -24.31 -10.76
N PHE A 309 -4.17 -23.94 -11.56
CA PHE A 309 -5.23 -24.80 -12.05
C PHE A 309 -5.13 -24.97 -13.57
N ASP A 310 -5.42 -26.17 -14.02
CA ASP A 310 -5.63 -26.50 -15.43
C ASP A 310 -7.01 -27.16 -15.62
N GLU A 311 -7.28 -27.65 -16.82
CA GLU A 311 -8.52 -28.36 -17.19
C GLU A 311 -8.83 -29.61 -16.34
N THR A 312 -7.84 -30.16 -15.64
CA THR A 312 -7.96 -31.36 -14.83
C THR A 312 -7.98 -31.10 -13.32
N GLY A 313 -7.80 -29.85 -12.88
CA GLY A 313 -7.87 -29.48 -11.46
C GLY A 313 -6.63 -28.75 -10.96
N VAL A 314 -6.23 -29.01 -9.70
CA VAL A 314 -5.06 -28.38 -9.08
C VAL A 314 -3.79 -29.02 -9.62
N ALA A 315 -3.03 -28.26 -10.42
CA ALA A 315 -1.77 -28.70 -10.99
C ALA A 315 -0.60 -28.49 -10.02
N GLN A 316 -0.56 -27.33 -9.32
CA GLN A 316 0.57 -26.97 -8.46
C GLN A 316 0.17 -26.01 -7.33
N VAL A 317 0.74 -26.22 -6.13
CA VAL A 317 0.67 -25.27 -5.01
C VAL A 317 2.08 -25.13 -4.40
N PRO A 318 2.89 -24.14 -4.86
CA PRO A 318 4.31 -24.06 -4.52
C PRO A 318 4.60 -24.01 -3.02
N HIS A 319 3.85 -23.21 -2.26
CA HIS A 319 4.02 -23.09 -0.80
C HIS A 319 3.75 -24.37 -0.02
N LEU A 320 3.07 -25.34 -0.63
CA LEU A 320 2.79 -26.64 -0.01
C LEU A 320 3.68 -27.75 -0.59
N ASN A 321 4.64 -27.41 -1.46
CA ASN A 321 5.42 -28.36 -2.25
C ASN A 321 4.54 -29.38 -3.00
N TYR A 322 3.32 -28.98 -3.38
CA TYR A 322 2.40 -29.83 -4.11
C TYR A 322 2.56 -29.61 -5.61
N ARG A 323 2.75 -30.70 -6.34
CA ARG A 323 2.62 -30.80 -7.79
C ARG A 323 1.88 -32.10 -8.09
N ARG A 324 0.90 -32.05 -8.98
CA ARG A 324 0.16 -33.24 -9.43
C ARG A 324 1.13 -34.15 -10.20
N ASP A 325 1.02 -35.46 -9.95
CA ASP A 325 1.95 -36.49 -10.44
C ASP A 325 1.33 -37.31 -11.60
N ASP A 326 0.26 -36.81 -12.21
CA ASP A 326 -0.31 -37.46 -13.37
C ASP A 326 0.57 -37.22 -14.60
N ARG A 327 0.68 -38.23 -15.48
CA ARG A 327 1.50 -38.17 -16.71
C ARG A 327 1.13 -37.01 -17.65
N LYS A 328 0.04 -36.28 -17.37
CA LYS A 328 -0.33 -35.01 -17.98
C LYS A 328 0.37 -33.87 -17.23
N ASN A 329 1.65 -33.69 -17.52
CA ASN A 329 2.36 -32.52 -17.02
C ASN A 329 1.64 -31.25 -17.49
N PRO A 330 1.35 -30.30 -16.58
CA PRO A 330 0.75 -29.04 -16.98
C PRO A 330 1.71 -28.35 -17.96
N THR A 331 1.17 -27.77 -19.03
CA THR A 331 1.94 -27.04 -20.06
C THR A 331 2.66 -25.82 -19.49
N VAL A 332 2.22 -25.38 -18.31
CA VAL A 332 2.73 -24.24 -17.57
C VAL A 332 3.02 -24.67 -16.13
N THR A 333 4.07 -24.12 -15.53
CA THR A 333 4.44 -24.36 -14.13
C THR A 333 4.80 -23.05 -13.45
N ILE A 334 4.59 -22.98 -12.14
CA ILE A 334 5.10 -21.89 -11.32
C ILE A 334 6.54 -22.24 -10.93
N SER A 335 7.50 -21.52 -11.51
CA SER A 335 8.93 -21.71 -11.25
C SER A 335 9.40 -20.96 -10.01
N LYS A 336 8.78 -19.82 -9.71
CA LYS A 336 9.12 -19.00 -8.55
C LYS A 336 7.89 -18.33 -7.96
N VAL A 337 7.81 -18.32 -6.62
CA VAL A 337 6.85 -17.51 -5.88
C VAL A 337 7.57 -16.80 -4.75
N ARG A 338 7.36 -15.49 -4.63
CA ARG A 338 7.89 -14.68 -3.53
C ARG A 338 6.79 -13.80 -2.97
N PHE A 339 6.61 -13.83 -1.66
CA PHE A 339 5.80 -12.82 -0.98
C PHE A 339 6.49 -11.46 -1.08
N ASN A 340 5.88 -10.55 -1.83
CA ASN A 340 6.36 -9.20 -2.06
C ASN A 340 5.16 -8.24 -2.13
N PRO A 341 4.56 -7.92 -0.98
CA PRO A 341 3.41 -7.04 -0.94
C PRO A 341 3.81 -5.64 -1.41
N ARG A 342 3.07 -5.09 -2.37
CA ARG A 342 3.29 -3.70 -2.80
C ARG A 342 2.88 -2.77 -1.66
N GLN A 343 3.87 -2.13 -1.04
CA GLN A 343 3.59 -1.13 -0.01
C GLN A 343 2.76 0.01 -0.61
N SER A 344 1.58 0.25 -0.02
CA SER A 344 0.78 1.44 -0.33
C SER A 344 1.58 2.68 0.09
N ALA A 345 1.86 3.55 -0.87
CA ALA A 345 2.74 4.70 -0.71
C ALA A 345 2.04 6.00 -0.30
#